data_AF-A0A537KM03-F1
#
_entry.id   AF-A0A537KM03-F1
#
_cell.length_a   1.000
_cell.length_b   1.000
_cell.length_c   1.000
_cell.angle_alpha   90.00
_cell.angle_beta   90.00
_cell.angle_gamma   90.00
#
_symmetry.space_group_name_H-M   'P 1'
#
loop_
_entity.id
_entity.type
_entity.pdbx_description
1 polymer ?
#
loop_
_entity_poly.entity_id
_entity_poly.type
_entity_poly.pdbx_seq_one_letter_code
_entity_poly.pdbx_strand_id
1 'polypeptide(L)' 'PGRNIIDESQELYYPAIMKAILATGFTDYVAQEFIPLGNSNDEKIAQLKKAVKICDV' A
#
# COMPACT_ATOMS: atom_id res chain seq x y z
N PRO A 1 4.22 -13.58 -2.01
CA PRO A 1 5.09 -12.43 -1.67
C PRO A 1 4.85 -11.98 -0.22
N GLY A 2 5.91 -11.65 0.51
CA GLY A 2 5.82 -11.32 1.94
C GLY A 2 4.88 -10.15 2.19
N ARG A 3 3.84 -10.37 3.01
CA ARG A 3 2.82 -9.36 3.35
C ARG A 3 3.34 -8.48 4.50
N ASN A 4 4.48 -7.85 4.26
CA ASN A 4 5.15 -7.00 5.24
C ASN A 4 4.71 -5.54 5.09
N ILE A 5 5.33 -4.68 5.90
CA ILE A 5 5.12 -3.24 5.85
C ILE A 5 5.40 -2.75 4.43
N ILE A 6 4.45 -2.00 3.87
CA ILE A 6 4.59 -1.40 2.56
C ILE A 6 5.52 -0.19 2.68
N ASP A 7 6.73 -0.38 2.19
CA ASP A 7 7.76 0.64 2.01
C ASP A 7 8.66 0.27 0.83
N GLU A 8 9.74 1.01 0.64
CA GLU A 8 10.66 0.86 -0.50
C GLU A 8 11.53 -0.40 -0.43
N SER A 9 11.50 -1.15 0.68
CA SER A 9 12.27 -2.39 0.85
C SER A 9 11.54 -3.64 0.32
N GLN A 10 10.28 -3.51 -0.06
CA GLN A 10 9.49 -4.63 -0.56
C GLN A 10 9.91 -5.03 -1.98
N GLU A 11 9.73 -6.32 -2.30
CA GLU A 11 9.93 -6.86 -3.66
C GLU A 11 9.10 -6.09 -4.71
N LEU A 12 7.91 -5.63 -4.31
CA LEU A 12 7.04 -4.80 -5.13
C LEU A 12 7.17 -3.33 -4.73
N TYR A 13 7.57 -2.50 -5.69
CA TYR A 13 7.56 -1.04 -5.52
C TYR A 13 6.18 -0.46 -5.87
N TYR A 14 5.28 -0.46 -4.89
CA TYR A 14 3.88 -0.01 -5.04
C TYR A 14 3.70 1.36 -5.72
N PRO A 15 4.51 2.41 -5.43
CA PRO A 15 4.35 3.69 -6.11
C PRO A 15 4.45 3.62 -7.64
N ALA A 16 5.36 2.82 -8.19
CA ALA A 16 5.48 2.66 -9.64
C ALA A 16 4.31 1.84 -10.22
N ILE A 17 3.86 0.81 -9.50
CA ILE A 17 2.73 -0.03 -9.90
C ILE A 17 1.46 0.81 -9.98
N MET A 18 1.17 1.64 -8.98
CA MET A 18 -0.02 2.49 -8.96
C MET A 18 0.01 3.55 -10.06
N LYS A 19 1.16 4.18 -10.30
CA LYS A 19 1.33 5.10 -11.44
C LYS A 19 1.11 4.41 -12.78
N ALA A 20 1.56 3.16 -12.93
CA ALA A 20 1.33 2.39 -14.14
C ALA A 20 -0.15 2.04 -14.34
N ILE A 21 -0.87 1.68 -13.27
CA ILE A 21 -2.33 1.46 -13.31
C ILE A 21 -3.04 2.75 -13.74
N LEU A 22 -2.71 3.89 -13.11
CA LEU A 22 -3.28 5.19 -13.46
C LEU A 22 -3.03 5.54 -14.94
N ALA A 23 -1.82 5.27 -15.45
CA ALA A 23 -1.46 5.51 -16.85
C ALA A 23 -2.29 4.69 -17.86
N THR A 24 -2.95 3.61 -17.44
CA THR A 24 -3.91 2.88 -18.29
C THR A 24 -5.24 3.62 -18.49
N GLY A 25 -5.48 4.69 -17.73
CA GLY A 25 -6.78 5.38 -17.69
C GLY A 25 -7.78 4.74 -16.72
N PHE A 26 -7.34 3.85 -15.83
CA PHE A 26 -8.19 3.29 -14.78
C PHE A 26 -8.56 4.36 -13.76
N THR A 27 -9.86 4.52 -13.47
CA THR A 27 -10.39 5.60 -12.61
C THR A 27 -11.21 5.10 -11.42
N ASP A 28 -11.26 3.80 -11.20
CA ASP A 28 -11.99 3.19 -10.08
C ASP A 28 -11.02 2.86 -8.93
N TYR A 29 -11.47 2.08 -7.95
CA TYR A 29 -10.68 1.76 -6.77
C TYR A 29 -9.75 0.57 -6.98
N VAL A 30 -8.54 0.66 -6.40
CA VAL A 30 -7.63 -0.47 -6.24
C VAL A 30 -7.72 -1.00 -4.82
N ALA A 31 -8.02 -2.29 -4.69
CA ALA A 31 -8.04 -2.98 -3.41
C ALA A 31 -6.65 -3.54 -3.07
N GLN A 32 -6.19 -3.30 -1.85
CA GLN A 32 -4.94 -3.84 -1.33
C GLN A 32 -5.22 -4.81 -0.19
N GLU A 33 -4.83 -6.08 -0.35
CA GLU A 33 -4.83 -7.05 0.75
C GLU A 33 -3.61 -6.77 1.65
N PHE A 34 -3.84 -6.09 2.77
CA PHE A 34 -2.79 -5.69 3.72
C PHE A 34 -3.18 -6.01 5.16
N ILE A 35 -2.24 -6.56 5.92
CA ILE A 35 -2.38 -6.81 7.36
C ILE A 35 -1.32 -5.97 8.07
N PRO A 36 -1.71 -4.93 8.85
CA PRO A 36 -0.74 -4.10 9.55
C PRO A 36 -0.03 -4.89 10.66
N LEU A 37 1.25 -4.60 10.82
CA LEU A 37 2.08 -5.09 11.92
C LEU A 37 2.08 -4.05 13.05
N GLY A 38 2.13 -4.49 14.30
CA GLY A 38 2.14 -3.58 15.44
C GLY A 38 1.64 -4.26 16.71
N ASN A 39 2.14 -3.79 17.84
CA ASN A 39 1.80 -4.30 19.17
C ASN A 39 0.61 -3.55 19.79
N SER A 40 0.27 -2.38 19.23
CA SER A 40 -0.91 -1.59 19.62
C SER A 40 -1.86 -1.33 18.45
N ASN A 41 -3.10 -0.96 18.75
CA ASN A 41 -4.06 -0.56 17.73
C ASN A 41 -3.63 0.73 17.02
N ASP A 42 -3.01 1.67 17.75
CA ASP A 42 -2.55 2.94 17.18
C ASP A 42 -1.46 2.72 16.14
N GLU A 43 -0.50 1.82 16.41
CA GLU A 43 0.54 1.43 15.45
C GLU A 43 -0.08 0.78 14.21
N LYS A 44 -1.03 -0.14 14.39
CA LYS A 44 -1.72 -0.81 13.28
C LYS A 44 -2.49 0.17 12.40
N ILE A 45 -3.20 1.12 13.02
CA ILE A 45 -3.95 2.18 12.31
C ILE A 45 -2.98 3.10 11.56
N ALA A 46 -1.85 3.47 12.17
CA ALA A 46 -0.84 4.30 11.51
C ALA A 46 -0.27 3.61 10.26
N GLN A 47 0.00 2.30 10.34
CA GLN A 47 0.48 1.53 9.19
C GLN A 47 -0.57 1.38 8.10
N LEU A 48 -1.83 1.10 8.43
CA LEU A 48 -2.94 1.08 7.46
C LEU A 48 -3.06 2.41 6.71
N LYS A 49 -3.01 3.53 7.42
CA LYS A 49 -3.04 4.87 6.82
C LYS A 49 -1.86 5.10 5.87
N LYS A 50 -0.66 4.65 6.24
CA LYS A 50 0.54 4.76 5.40
C LYS A 50 0.40 3.92 4.13
N ALA A 51 -0.07 2.68 4.23
CA ALA A 51 -0.27 1.78 3.10
C ALA A 51 -1.23 2.37 2.06
N VAL A 52 -2.38 2.91 2.50
CA VAL A 52 -3.35 3.59 1.62
C VAL A 52 -2.71 4.79 0.92
N LYS A 53 -2.03 5.66 1.66
CA LYS A 53 -1.38 6.87 1.08
C LYS A 53 -0.30 6.55 0.06
N ILE A 54 0.44 5.45 0.22
CA ILE A 54 1.43 5.03 -0.77
C ILE A 54 0.75 4.63 -2.08
N CYS A 55 -0.47 4.11 -2.01
CA CYS A 55 -1.20 3.63 -3.16
C CYS A 55 -2.12 4.68 -3.80
N ASP A 56 -2.35 5.80 -3.13
CA ASP A 56 -3.16 6.92 -3.61
C ASP A 56 -2.30 7.84 -4.50
N VAL A 57 -2.48 7.77 -5.82
CA VAL A 57 -1.67 8.45 -6.85
C VAL A 57 -2.50 9.26 -7.83
#